data_AF-A0A915JMM8-F1
#
_entry.id   AF-A0A915JMM8-F1
#
_cell.length_a   1.000
_cell.length_b   1.000
_cell.length_c   1.000
_cell.angle_alpha   90.00
_cell.angle_beta   90.00
_cell.angle_gamma   90.00
#
_symmetry.space_group_name_H-M   'P 1'
#
loop_
_entity.id
_entity.type
_entity.pdbx_description
1 polymer ?
#
loop_
_entity_poly.entity_id
_entity_poly.type
_entity_poly.pdbx_seq_one_letter_code
_entity_poly.pdbx_strand_id
1 'polypeptide(L)'
;MYERFVISIFSYYFLVAVQGDCSSDKDKGNNTCGSPHSIRWYFNQKKFRCMAFTYLGCDGNDNNFQSYDACQTKCRPVDGSACFSAAYSPPSPMPVSGFRSGPRWCEAIGCPTGYECQNGGMTSQCCHSATEDWFKEADDPKCQNGKAALQLGGHMVVADSCSDLSCPQGHKCEITNQLFAKCCDLNDNGFP
;
A
#
# COMPACT_ATOMS: atom_id res chain seq x y z
N MET A 1 -5.27 -37.85 30.68
CA MET A 1 -5.04 -36.42 31.00
C MET A 1 -4.10 -35.71 30.03
N TYR A 2 -3.25 -36.40 29.27
CA TYR A 2 -2.34 -35.79 28.30
C TYR A 2 -3.02 -35.39 26.96
N GLU A 3 -3.99 -36.17 26.46
CA GLU A 3 -4.64 -35.89 25.17
C GLU A 3 -5.54 -34.65 25.15
N ARG A 4 -6.16 -34.29 26.27
CA ARG A 4 -7.03 -33.10 26.36
C ARG A 4 -6.25 -31.77 26.37
N PHE A 5 -5.00 -31.80 26.81
CA PHE A 5 -4.11 -30.62 26.79
C PHE A 5 -3.60 -30.33 25.37
N VAL A 6 -3.31 -31.37 24.57
CA VAL A 6 -2.83 -31.24 23.19
C VAL A 6 -3.90 -30.63 22.28
N ILE A 7 -5.16 -31.06 22.41
CA ILE A 7 -6.28 -30.51 21.61
C ILE A 7 -6.47 -29.01 21.90
N SER A 8 -6.40 -28.59 23.16
CA SER A 8 -6.56 -27.18 23.56
C SER A 8 -5.44 -26.28 23.04
N ILE A 9 -4.21 -26.80 23.00
CA ILE A 9 -3.04 -26.11 22.47
C ILE A 9 -3.12 -26.06 20.94
N PHE A 10 -3.49 -27.14 20.26
CA PHE A 10 -3.70 -27.15 18.80
C PHE A 10 -4.83 -26.21 18.37
N SER A 11 -5.94 -26.12 19.11
CA SER A 11 -6.99 -25.12 18.85
C SER A 11 -6.54 -23.69 19.16
N TYR A 12 -5.64 -23.49 20.12
CA TYR A 12 -5.03 -22.18 20.40
C TYR A 12 -4.01 -21.79 19.32
N TYR A 13 -3.21 -22.74 18.80
CA TYR A 13 -2.35 -22.55 17.62
C TYR A 13 -3.18 -22.35 16.35
N PHE A 14 -4.36 -22.97 16.24
CA PHE A 14 -5.31 -22.72 15.15
C PHE A 14 -5.88 -21.29 15.20
N LEU A 15 -6.02 -20.70 16.39
CA LEU A 15 -6.38 -19.28 16.56
C LEU A 15 -5.24 -18.32 16.20
N VAL A 16 -3.99 -18.79 16.13
CA VAL A 16 -2.80 -17.97 15.80
C VAL A 16 -2.38 -18.10 14.34
N ALA A 17 -3.00 -18.99 13.56
CA ALA A 17 -2.75 -19.13 12.13
C ALA A 17 -3.60 -18.17 11.27
N VAL A 18 -3.49 -16.86 11.51
CA VAL A 18 -3.76 -15.90 10.43
C VAL A 18 -2.76 -14.75 10.57
N GLN A 19 -1.50 -15.00 10.25
CA GLN A 19 -0.60 -13.96 9.77
C GLN A 19 -0.42 -14.25 8.28
N GLY A 20 -1.39 -13.80 7.49
CA GLY A 20 -1.31 -13.84 6.03
C GLY A 20 0.01 -13.21 5.59
N ASP A 21 0.56 -13.73 4.50
CA ASP A 21 1.83 -13.25 3.99
C ASP A 21 1.72 -11.79 3.54
N CYS A 22 2.52 -10.92 4.14
CA CYS A 22 2.65 -9.50 3.80
C CYS A 22 4.07 -9.18 3.31
N SER A 23 4.90 -10.20 3.10
CA SER A 23 6.32 -10.06 2.77
C SER A 23 6.66 -10.53 1.37
N SER A 24 5.94 -11.52 0.85
CA SER A 24 6.08 -11.94 -0.54
C SER A 24 5.74 -10.82 -1.52
N ASP A 25 6.37 -10.80 -2.70
CA ASP A 25 5.98 -9.91 -3.79
C ASP A 25 4.59 -10.31 -4.33
N LYS A 26 3.97 -9.45 -5.13
CA LYS A 26 2.74 -9.81 -5.85
C LYS A 26 2.96 -11.04 -6.72
N ASP A 27 2.02 -11.96 -6.69
CA ASP A 27 1.99 -13.09 -7.61
C ASP A 27 0.72 -13.04 -8.46
N LYS A 28 0.93 -12.82 -9.78
CA LYS A 28 -0.17 -12.79 -10.76
C LYS A 28 -0.82 -14.16 -10.89
N GLY A 29 -0.13 -15.24 -10.51
CA GLY A 29 -0.63 -16.60 -10.63
C GLY A 29 -0.74 -17.03 -12.08
N ASN A 30 -1.75 -17.84 -12.39
CA ASN A 30 -1.98 -18.42 -13.72
C ASN A 30 -3.38 -18.07 -14.28
N ASN A 31 -3.52 -18.10 -15.60
CA ASN A 31 -4.77 -17.88 -16.33
C ASN A 31 -5.41 -19.17 -16.88
N THR A 32 -4.80 -20.33 -16.67
CA THR A 32 -5.27 -21.62 -17.24
C THR A 32 -6.41 -22.28 -16.45
N CYS A 33 -6.72 -21.79 -15.25
CA CYS A 33 -7.78 -22.31 -14.40
C CYS A 33 -9.19 -21.86 -14.78
N GLY A 34 -9.35 -21.01 -15.81
CA GLY A 34 -10.65 -20.52 -16.27
C GLY A 34 -11.32 -19.48 -15.36
N SER A 35 -10.71 -19.13 -14.23
CA SER A 35 -11.13 -17.99 -13.41
C SER A 35 -10.88 -16.67 -14.14
N PRO A 36 -11.78 -15.68 -14.05
CA PRO A 36 -11.57 -14.38 -14.67
C PRO A 36 -10.44 -13.62 -13.97
N HIS A 37 -9.72 -12.81 -14.75
CA HIS A 37 -8.74 -11.88 -14.19
C HIS A 37 -9.46 -10.83 -13.32
N SER A 38 -8.82 -10.42 -12.24
CA SER A 38 -9.36 -9.39 -11.35
C SER A 38 -8.27 -8.49 -10.79
N ILE A 39 -8.64 -7.27 -10.43
CA ILE A 39 -7.77 -6.37 -9.66
C ILE A 39 -7.79 -6.85 -8.21
N ARG A 40 -6.59 -7.03 -7.66
CA ARG A 40 -6.33 -7.42 -6.27
C ARG A 40 -5.33 -6.45 -5.65
N TRP A 41 -5.19 -6.51 -4.34
CA TRP A 41 -4.22 -5.72 -3.59
C TRP A 41 -3.19 -6.63 -2.95
N TYR A 42 -1.95 -6.16 -2.87
CA TYR A 42 -0.88 -6.79 -2.11
C TYR A 42 -0.16 -5.73 -1.31
N PHE A 43 0.43 -6.09 -0.18
CA PHE A 43 1.24 -5.19 0.60
C PHE A 43 2.65 -5.09 0.01
N ASN A 44 3.03 -3.91 -0.46
CA ASN A 44 4.37 -3.62 -0.91
C ASN A 44 5.20 -3.10 0.28
N GLN A 45 6.09 -3.93 0.81
CA GLN A 45 6.92 -3.59 1.97
C GLN A 45 7.86 -2.41 1.71
N LYS A 46 8.31 -2.20 0.48
CA LYS A 46 9.18 -1.07 0.16
C LYS A 46 8.40 0.25 0.25
N LYS A 47 7.15 0.23 -0.21
CA LYS A 47 6.26 1.40 -0.23
C LYS A 47 5.40 1.52 1.03
N PHE A 48 5.50 0.58 1.96
CA PHE A 48 4.64 0.46 3.14
C PHE A 48 3.14 0.69 2.84
N ARG A 49 2.69 0.19 1.69
CA ARG A 49 1.36 0.50 1.14
C ARG A 49 0.79 -0.69 0.41
N CYS A 50 -0.53 -0.82 0.48
CA CYS A 50 -1.29 -1.74 -0.33
C CYS A 50 -1.40 -1.23 -1.77
N MET A 51 -0.86 -2.00 -2.70
CA MET A 51 -0.75 -1.69 -4.12
C MET A 51 -1.66 -2.61 -4.92
N ALA A 52 -2.27 -2.09 -5.97
CA ALA A 52 -3.10 -2.85 -6.89
C ALA A 52 -2.26 -3.62 -7.92
N PHE A 53 -2.74 -4.79 -8.32
CA PHE A 53 -2.20 -5.57 -9.41
C PHE A 53 -3.28 -6.44 -10.05
N THR A 54 -3.05 -6.93 -11.26
CA THR A 54 -3.92 -7.91 -11.91
C THR A 54 -3.54 -9.33 -11.52
N TYR A 55 -4.48 -10.00 -10.85
CA TYR A 55 -4.43 -11.42 -10.57
C TYR A 55 -5.10 -12.21 -11.72
N LEU A 56 -4.45 -13.26 -12.18
CA LEU A 56 -4.85 -14.04 -13.35
C LEU A 56 -5.89 -15.14 -13.04
N GLY A 57 -6.12 -15.43 -11.76
CA GLY A 57 -7.30 -16.18 -11.32
C GLY A 57 -7.04 -17.41 -10.46
N CYS A 58 -5.83 -17.98 -10.47
CA CYS A 58 -5.40 -19.10 -9.62
C CYS A 58 -3.90 -19.05 -9.33
N ASP A 59 -3.42 -19.90 -8.42
CA ASP A 59 -2.00 -20.15 -8.14
C ASP A 59 -1.20 -18.89 -7.76
N GLY A 60 -1.83 -17.94 -7.08
CA GLY A 60 -1.13 -16.80 -6.47
C GLY A 60 -0.68 -17.14 -5.05
N ASN A 61 0.06 -16.23 -4.44
CA ASN A 61 0.45 -16.34 -3.03
C ASN A 61 -0.57 -15.66 -2.08
N ASP A 62 -0.31 -15.75 -0.78
CA ASP A 62 -1.19 -15.23 0.27
C ASP A 62 -1.16 -13.70 0.41
N ASN A 63 -0.20 -13.01 -0.22
CA ASN A 63 -0.18 -11.54 -0.30
C ASN A 63 -1.13 -11.07 -1.42
N ASN A 64 -2.39 -11.49 -1.35
CA ASN A 64 -3.41 -11.28 -2.37
C ASN A 64 -4.77 -11.03 -1.72
N PHE A 65 -5.20 -9.78 -1.72
CA PHE A 65 -6.39 -9.31 -1.04
C PHE A 65 -7.44 -8.83 -2.04
N GLN A 66 -8.71 -9.11 -1.74
CA GLN A 66 -9.85 -8.70 -2.57
C GLN A 66 -10.19 -7.20 -2.44
N SER A 67 -9.72 -6.54 -1.37
CA SER A 67 -9.93 -5.12 -1.16
C SER A 67 -8.71 -4.47 -0.52
N TYR A 68 -8.57 -3.17 -0.75
CA TYR A 68 -7.54 -2.36 -0.12
C TYR A 68 -7.64 -2.41 1.42
N ASP A 69 -8.86 -2.30 1.97
CA ASP A 69 -9.08 -2.35 3.42
C ASP A 69 -8.67 -3.69 4.04
N ALA A 70 -8.91 -4.81 3.35
CA ALA A 70 -8.46 -6.12 3.80
C ALA A 70 -6.93 -6.19 3.85
N CYS A 71 -6.25 -5.69 2.80
CA CYS A 71 -4.79 -5.61 2.77
C CYS A 71 -4.26 -4.71 3.92
N GLN A 72 -4.85 -3.53 4.11
CA GLN A 72 -4.39 -2.59 5.13
C GLN A 72 -4.60 -3.12 6.53
N THR A 73 -5.79 -3.67 6.81
CA THR A 73 -6.10 -4.29 8.11
C THR A 73 -5.15 -5.45 8.41
N LYS A 74 -4.73 -6.18 7.36
CA LYS A 74 -3.89 -7.35 7.53
C LYS A 74 -2.41 -7.02 7.72
N CYS A 75 -1.90 -6.11 6.90
CA CYS A 75 -0.47 -5.97 6.68
C CYS A 75 0.12 -4.65 7.18
N ARG A 76 -0.68 -3.60 7.34
CA ARG A 76 -0.15 -2.29 7.73
C ARG A 76 0.38 -2.35 9.16
N PRO A 77 1.66 -2.04 9.39
CA PRO A 77 2.19 -1.95 10.75
C PRO A 77 1.49 -0.85 11.55
N VAL A 78 1.18 -1.13 12.82
CA VAL A 78 0.64 -0.15 13.78
C VAL A 78 1.79 0.46 14.58
N ASP A 79 2.87 0.82 13.89
CA ASP A 79 4.07 1.41 14.52
C ASP A 79 3.94 2.92 14.72
N GLY A 80 2.88 3.53 14.16
CA GLY A 80 2.62 4.96 14.23
C GLY A 80 3.59 5.80 13.39
N SER A 81 4.29 5.16 12.43
CA SER A 81 5.14 5.84 11.45
C SER A 81 4.33 6.84 10.63
N ALA A 82 4.94 7.99 10.34
CA ALA A 82 4.29 9.10 9.66
C ALA A 82 4.59 9.12 8.15
N CYS A 83 5.73 8.55 7.75
CA CYS A 83 6.18 8.56 6.35
C CYS A 83 5.66 7.34 5.60
N PHE A 84 5.12 7.54 4.40
CA PHE A 84 4.73 6.43 3.51
C PHE A 84 5.95 5.73 2.87
N SER A 85 7.12 6.37 2.92
CA SER A 85 8.28 6.08 2.07
C SER A 85 9.51 5.55 2.80
N ALA A 86 9.34 4.95 3.99
CA ALA A 86 10.44 4.53 4.85
C ALA A 86 11.56 3.72 4.16
N ALA A 87 11.26 2.93 3.12
CA ALA A 87 12.28 2.18 2.38
C ALA A 87 12.84 2.87 1.11
N TYR A 88 12.19 3.93 0.62
CA TYR A 88 12.67 4.71 -0.55
C TYR A 88 13.43 5.97 -0.16
N SER A 89 13.53 6.28 1.13
CA SER A 89 14.34 7.38 1.66
C SER A 89 15.77 6.90 1.96
N PRO A 90 16.82 7.42 1.31
CA PRO A 90 18.20 7.18 1.73
C PRO A 90 18.62 8.19 2.83
N PRO A 91 19.42 7.82 3.84
CA PRO A 91 19.23 6.75 4.81
C PRO A 91 18.10 7.10 5.82
N SER A 92 17.16 6.16 5.97
CA SER A 92 16.06 6.11 6.94
C SER A 92 14.85 7.04 6.66
N PRO A 93 13.64 6.71 7.15
CA PRO A 93 12.91 7.75 7.85
C PRO A 93 13.79 8.15 9.05
N MET A 94 14.43 9.31 9.00
CA MET A 94 15.28 9.73 10.10
C MET A 94 14.39 10.08 11.31
N PRO A 95 14.63 9.49 12.49
CA PRO A 95 13.95 9.96 13.69
C PRO A 95 14.32 11.43 13.89
N VAL A 96 13.34 12.26 14.23
CA VAL A 96 13.62 13.63 14.66
C VAL A 96 14.64 13.57 15.82
N SER A 97 15.72 14.33 15.72
CA SER A 97 16.78 14.36 16.73
C SER A 97 16.24 14.94 18.04
N GLY A 98 15.69 14.10 18.92
CA GLY A 98 15.04 14.62 20.14
C GLY A 98 14.45 13.57 21.09
N PHE A 99 15.28 12.73 21.70
CA PHE A 99 14.90 12.01 22.93
C PHE A 99 15.20 12.88 24.17
N ARG A 100 14.55 14.04 24.32
CA ARG A 100 14.55 14.82 25.57
C ARG A 100 13.21 15.52 25.77
N SER A 101 12.31 14.84 26.50
CA SER A 101 11.19 15.39 27.28
C SER A 101 10.61 16.75 26.82
N GLY A 102 9.74 16.72 25.80
CA GLY A 102 8.89 17.83 25.33
C GLY A 102 7.84 17.31 24.32
N PRO A 103 6.74 18.04 24.02
CA PRO A 103 5.67 17.53 23.16
C PRO A 103 6.19 17.38 21.70
N ARG A 104 6.04 16.15 21.18
CA ARG A 104 6.74 15.61 20.00
C ARG A 104 5.97 15.89 18.70
N TRP A 105 6.02 17.14 18.25
CA TRP A 105 5.24 17.57 17.09
C TRP A 105 6.05 18.50 16.18
N CYS A 106 5.64 18.59 14.92
CA CYS A 106 6.38 19.31 13.89
C CYS A 106 6.53 20.82 14.12
N GLU A 107 5.79 21.41 15.05
CA GLU A 107 5.87 22.83 15.39
C GLU A 107 7.20 23.23 16.05
N ALA A 108 7.97 22.27 16.58
CA ALA A 108 9.22 22.53 17.31
C ALA A 108 10.49 21.98 16.63
N ILE A 109 10.38 21.40 15.43
CA ILE A 109 11.46 20.63 14.81
C ILE A 109 11.70 21.10 13.37
N GLY A 110 12.93 21.47 13.06
CA GLY A 110 13.37 21.69 11.68
C GLY A 110 13.91 20.40 11.07
N CYS A 111 13.39 20.02 9.90
CA CYS A 111 13.97 18.93 9.11
C CYS A 111 15.10 19.46 8.21
N PRO A 112 16.06 18.59 7.81
CA PRO A 112 17.07 18.95 6.81
C PRO A 112 16.44 19.37 5.48
N THR A 113 17.19 20.08 4.63
CA THR A 113 16.75 20.42 3.27
C THR A 113 16.33 19.18 2.49
N GLY A 114 15.17 19.23 1.85
CA GLY A 114 14.58 18.10 1.11
C GLY A 114 13.71 17.17 1.96
N TYR A 115 13.51 17.50 3.25
CA TYR A 115 12.67 16.75 4.15
C TYR A 115 11.59 17.65 4.78
N GLU A 116 10.42 17.07 4.98
CA GLU A 116 9.28 17.67 5.65
C GLU A 116 8.93 16.89 6.91
N CYS A 117 8.58 17.60 7.98
CA CYS A 117 8.13 16.96 9.19
C CYS A 117 6.68 16.48 9.04
N GLN A 118 6.43 15.21 9.35
CA GLN A 118 5.09 14.62 9.43
C GLN A 118 4.78 14.20 10.87
N ASN A 119 3.61 14.58 11.37
CA ASN A 119 3.10 14.17 12.68
C ASN A 119 2.51 12.76 12.57
N GLY A 120 3.18 11.77 13.16
CA GLY A 120 2.67 10.40 13.29
C GLY A 120 1.82 10.20 14.54
N GLY A 121 1.38 8.97 14.78
CA GLY A 121 0.50 8.66 15.91
C GLY A 121 1.15 8.85 17.29
N MET A 122 2.45 8.59 17.40
CA MET A 122 3.22 8.72 18.66
C MET A 122 4.52 9.52 18.51
N THR A 123 4.97 9.74 17.28
CA THR A 123 6.26 10.37 16.96
C THR A 123 6.10 11.24 15.73
N SER A 124 6.78 12.38 15.69
CA SER A 124 7.03 13.09 14.45
C SER A 124 8.28 12.54 13.76
N GLN A 125 8.29 12.58 12.42
CA GLN A 125 9.37 12.04 11.59
C GLN A 125 9.66 13.01 10.44
N CYS A 126 10.92 13.12 10.04
CA CYS A 126 11.28 13.85 8.83
C CYS A 126 11.18 12.90 7.63
N CYS A 127 10.25 13.17 6.72
CA CYS A 127 9.98 12.39 5.52
C CYS A 127 10.55 13.12 4.30
N HIS A 128 11.07 12.38 3.32
CA HIS A 128 11.65 12.97 2.12
C HIS A 128 10.56 13.60 1.24
N SER A 129 10.59 14.93 1.07
CA SER A 129 9.49 15.70 0.44
C SER A 129 9.12 15.18 -0.94
N ALA A 130 10.11 14.88 -1.80
CA ALA A 130 9.82 14.44 -3.17
C ALA A 130 9.06 13.10 -3.20
N THR A 131 9.32 12.21 -2.24
CA THR A 131 8.64 10.92 -2.21
C THR A 131 7.24 11.09 -1.65
N GLU A 132 7.06 11.91 -0.61
CA GLU A 132 5.73 12.26 -0.11
C GLU A 132 4.86 12.88 -1.22
N ASP A 133 5.43 13.73 -2.06
CA ASP A 133 4.70 14.32 -3.20
C ASP A 133 4.30 13.27 -4.24
N TRP A 134 5.15 12.28 -4.54
CA TRP A 134 4.77 11.17 -5.43
C TRP A 134 3.65 10.30 -4.86
N PHE A 135 3.61 10.10 -3.54
CA PHE A 135 2.51 9.39 -2.88
C PHE A 135 1.22 10.21 -2.88
N LYS A 136 1.29 11.53 -2.64
CA LYS A 136 0.13 12.44 -2.77
C LYS A 136 -0.42 12.42 -4.20
N GLU A 137 0.46 12.47 -5.20
CA GLU A 137 0.07 12.37 -6.61
C GLU A 137 -0.56 11.00 -6.92
N ALA A 138 -0.06 9.93 -6.30
CA ALA A 138 -0.65 8.60 -6.38
C ALA A 138 -2.03 8.49 -5.69
N ASP A 139 -2.33 9.36 -4.73
CA ASP A 139 -3.64 9.45 -4.09
C ASP A 139 -4.60 10.44 -4.76
N ASP A 140 -4.11 11.26 -5.70
CA ASP A 140 -4.95 12.18 -6.43
C ASP A 140 -6.03 11.41 -7.22
N PRO A 141 -7.32 11.81 -7.12
CA PRO A 141 -8.42 11.17 -7.84
C PRO A 141 -8.38 11.43 -9.35
N LYS A 142 -7.49 12.30 -9.82
CA LYS A 142 -7.25 12.61 -11.22
C LYS A 142 -5.88 12.12 -11.66
N CYS A 143 -5.78 11.86 -12.96
CA CYS A 143 -4.53 11.62 -13.64
C CYS A 143 -3.91 12.93 -14.13
N GLN A 144 -2.65 12.90 -14.56
CA GLN A 144 -1.93 14.08 -15.06
C GLN A 144 -2.62 14.73 -16.27
N ASN A 145 -3.36 13.94 -17.05
CA ASN A 145 -4.19 14.41 -18.15
C ASN A 145 -5.51 15.09 -17.70
N GLY A 146 -5.75 15.21 -16.40
CA GLY A 146 -6.95 15.80 -15.79
C GLY A 146 -8.15 14.86 -15.68
N LYS A 147 -8.08 13.64 -16.25
CA LYS A 147 -9.17 12.66 -16.26
C LYS A 147 -9.25 11.91 -14.94
N ALA A 148 -10.40 11.32 -14.63
CA ALA A 148 -10.57 10.57 -13.39
C ALA A 148 -9.72 9.30 -13.42
N ALA A 149 -9.13 9.00 -12.26
CA ALA A 149 -8.41 7.76 -12.02
C ALA A 149 -9.37 6.70 -11.45
N LEU A 150 -9.17 5.45 -11.85
CA LEU A 150 -10.01 4.31 -11.43
C LEU A 150 -9.98 4.14 -9.91
N GLN A 151 -11.17 3.95 -9.34
CA GLN A 151 -11.37 3.65 -7.93
C GLN A 151 -12.17 2.35 -7.76
N LEU A 152 -11.83 1.59 -6.72
CA LEU A 152 -12.57 0.39 -6.32
C LEU A 152 -12.79 0.43 -4.82
N GLY A 153 -14.06 0.34 -4.39
CA GLY A 153 -14.42 0.41 -2.97
C GLY A 153 -14.04 1.75 -2.30
N GLY A 154 -14.02 2.85 -3.05
CA GLY A 154 -13.61 4.17 -2.55
C GLY A 154 -12.10 4.40 -2.42
N HIS A 155 -11.28 3.43 -2.86
CA HIS A 155 -9.82 3.54 -2.84
C HIS A 155 -9.25 3.63 -4.25
N MET A 156 -8.20 4.44 -4.42
CA MET A 156 -7.48 4.59 -5.68
C MET A 156 -6.82 3.27 -6.11
N VAL A 157 -6.99 2.89 -7.38
CA VAL A 157 -6.30 1.75 -7.97
C VAL A 157 -4.92 2.20 -8.46
N VAL A 158 -3.93 2.06 -7.58
CA VAL A 158 -2.53 2.43 -7.83
C VAL A 158 -1.66 1.19 -7.89
N ALA A 159 -0.93 1.01 -8.99
CA ALA A 159 0.02 -0.08 -9.19
C ALA A 159 1.48 0.41 -9.18
N ASP A 160 2.42 -0.51 -9.08
CA ASP A 160 3.86 -0.22 -9.23
C ASP A 160 4.18 0.29 -10.64
N SER A 161 3.53 -0.29 -11.66
CA SER A 161 3.77 0.03 -13.06
C SER A 161 2.59 -0.43 -13.93
N CYS A 162 2.55 0.02 -15.19
CA CYS A 162 1.51 -0.40 -16.13
C CYS A 162 1.62 -1.86 -16.57
N SER A 163 2.75 -2.54 -16.36
CA SER A 163 2.84 -3.98 -16.65
C SER A 163 2.11 -4.80 -15.59
N ASP A 164 1.84 -4.22 -14.42
CA ASP A 164 1.20 -4.87 -13.29
C ASP A 164 -0.32 -4.71 -13.27
N LEU A 165 -0.86 -3.85 -14.12
CA LEU A 165 -2.26 -3.45 -14.09
C LEU A 165 -2.90 -3.56 -15.48
N SER A 166 -3.87 -4.45 -15.59
CA SER A 166 -4.79 -4.56 -16.72
C SER A 166 -6.03 -3.71 -16.43
N CYS A 167 -6.13 -2.56 -17.11
CA CYS A 167 -7.25 -1.64 -16.92
C CYS A 167 -8.55 -2.17 -17.53
N PRO A 168 -9.70 -1.96 -16.87
CA PRO A 168 -11.00 -2.31 -17.42
C PRO A 168 -11.33 -1.49 -18.67
N GLN A 169 -12.36 -1.90 -19.40
CA GLN A 169 -12.82 -1.19 -20.60
C GLN A 169 -13.08 0.30 -20.30
N GLY A 170 -12.71 1.17 -21.24
CA GLY A 170 -12.86 2.62 -21.08
C GLY A 170 -11.74 3.28 -20.27
N HIS A 171 -10.77 2.51 -19.78
CA HIS A 171 -9.60 3.05 -19.07
C HIS A 171 -8.31 2.65 -19.77
N LYS A 172 -7.26 3.46 -19.57
CA LYS A 172 -5.89 3.17 -20.01
C LYS A 172 -4.93 3.39 -18.87
N CYS A 173 -3.92 2.53 -18.77
CA CYS A 173 -2.88 2.73 -17.78
C CYS A 173 -1.97 3.89 -18.18
N GLU A 174 -1.71 4.78 -17.23
CA GLU A 174 -0.78 5.89 -17.34
C GLU A 174 0.21 5.86 -16.17
N ILE A 175 1.47 6.20 -16.47
CA ILE A 175 2.50 6.38 -15.44
C ILE A 175 2.17 7.68 -14.71
N THR A 176 1.98 7.59 -13.40
CA THR A 176 1.74 8.76 -12.54
C THR A 176 3.07 9.43 -12.23
N ASN A 177 4.04 8.66 -11.76
CA ASN A 177 5.41 9.14 -11.53
C ASN A 177 6.35 7.94 -11.49
N GLN A 178 7.58 8.14 -11.03
CA GLN A 178 8.59 7.08 -11.03
C GLN A 178 8.28 5.89 -10.11
N LEU A 179 7.31 6.00 -9.20
CA LEU A 179 6.94 4.93 -8.28
C LEU A 179 5.60 4.27 -8.62
N PHE A 180 4.76 4.92 -9.42
CA PHE A 180 3.34 4.62 -9.50
C PHE A 180 2.76 4.72 -10.91
N ALA A 181 1.79 3.87 -11.18
CA ALA A 181 0.91 3.95 -12.34
C ALA A 181 -0.55 3.74 -11.93
N LYS A 182 -1.48 4.29 -12.70
CA LYS A 182 -2.93 4.15 -12.46
C LYS A 182 -3.67 3.93 -13.77
N CYS A 183 -4.88 3.39 -13.67
CA CYS A 183 -5.83 3.40 -14.78
C CYS A 183 -6.58 4.73 -14.80
N CYS A 184 -6.56 5.40 -15.94
CA CYS A 184 -7.21 6.69 -16.17
C CYS A 184 -8.34 6.52 -17.19
N ASP A 185 -9.43 7.25 -17.02
CA ASP A 185 -10.52 7.29 -17.98
C ASP A 185 -10.02 7.68 -19.38
N LEU A 186 -10.56 7.06 -20.41
CA LEU A 186 -10.31 7.43 -21.80
C LEU A 186 -11.23 8.55 -22.27
N ASN A 187 -12.41 8.71 -21.66
CA ASN A 187 -13.42 9.68 -22.05
C ASN A 187 -13.42 10.90 -21.10
N ASP A 188 -13.70 12.09 -21.63
CA ASP A 188 -13.79 13.35 -20.84
C ASP A 188 -15.03 13.43 -19.93
N ASN A 189 -15.87 12.39 -19.96
CA ASN A 189 -17.10 12.34 -19.19
C ASN A 189 -16.88 11.43 -18.00
N GLY A 190 -16.52 12.04 -16.87
CA GLY A 190 -16.72 11.42 -15.56
C GLY A 190 -18.12 10.80 -15.52
N PHE A 191 -18.18 9.57 -15.02
CA PHE A 191 -19.41 8.78 -15.00
C PHE A 191 -20.60 9.60 -14.44
N PRO A 192 -21.82 9.42 -14.97
CA PRO A 192 -23.04 10.03 -14.43
C PRO A 192 -23.32 9.63 -12.98
#